data_AF-A0A2D4XBY3-F1
#
_entry.id   AF-A0A2D4XBY3-F1
#
_cell.length_a   1.000
_cell.length_b   1.000
_cell.length_c   1.000
_cell.angle_alpha   90.00
_cell.angle_beta   90.00
_cell.angle_gamma   90.00
#
_symmetry.space_group_name_H-M   'P 1'
#
loop_
_entity.id
_entity.type
_entity.pdbx_description
1 polymer ?
#
loop_
_entity_poly.entity_id
_entity_poly.type
_entity_poly.pdbx_seq_one_letter_code
_entity_poly.pdbx_strand_id
1 'polypeptide(L)'
;MYWNTLNPYNMSERRVVMGFGTIEGMSDERNRSLRGWYWYDWANQAFALTVLTVLVPQLMSSMFELATGGGTEVGSMVVTGDTFYAIVLGAASLFVAIVSPVIGAIADRMPIKKKILWAYTIVGVIFTGMMGVAPHLGSGSDYKFLAFCLVIGNIGFSGGNVIYYAFMPYLAEKAQMDHVSSWGTAYGFFGGSTILIVHLVVGETGFFGMSTKWSPWVLSFVFVTTALWWLGFGMALFRNTPEPEIPRPKQYDSVKDAVFDGMREVRKTFGEVRKFKILAIYLLSFLLFFDGINTIGGMASAFGDSVLRINPSMNFVLLLMVNITAIPATVVGGKLADRFGTKRVLSWSLGVYSVVAILAVGFAPLELEDDHERYDFQYDFDEESGKYGLTVLYEKDGSVKGWVSKSGDGDQSFRDAFFEFMIL
;
A
#
# COMPACT_ATOMS: atom_id res chain seq x y z
N MET A 1 53.54 -26.95 -3.99
CA MET A 1 53.26 -28.22 -3.29
C MET A 1 52.99 -27.82 -1.85
N TYR A 2 51.76 -27.56 -1.40
CA TYR A 2 50.61 -28.44 -1.34
C TYR A 2 49.30 -27.65 -1.50
N TRP A 3 48.56 -27.93 -2.57
CA TRP A 3 47.13 -27.73 -2.65
C TRP A 3 46.49 -29.05 -2.16
N ASN A 4 46.03 -29.11 -0.92
CA ASN A 4 45.23 -30.23 -0.44
C ASN A 4 43.78 -29.79 -0.25
N THR A 5 43.02 -29.98 -1.34
CA THR A 5 41.72 -30.67 -1.33
C THR A 5 40.76 -30.39 -0.15
N LEU A 6 40.20 -29.18 -0.11
CA LEU A 6 38.83 -29.02 0.39
C LEU A 6 37.87 -29.29 -0.78
N ASN A 7 37.38 -30.53 -0.83
CA ASN A 7 36.32 -30.97 -1.72
C ASN A 7 35.04 -30.11 -1.46
N PRO A 8 34.56 -29.31 -2.43
CA PRO A 8 33.40 -28.43 -2.22
C PRO A 8 32.05 -29.16 -2.18
N TYR A 9 32.02 -30.49 -2.35
CA TYR A 9 30.78 -31.28 -2.37
C TYR A 9 30.32 -31.84 -1.02
N ASN A 10 31.03 -31.57 0.09
CA ASN A 10 30.70 -32.16 1.40
C ASN A 10 30.06 -31.18 2.41
N MET A 11 29.45 -30.07 1.94
CA MET A 11 28.50 -29.28 2.73
C MET A 11 27.06 -29.71 2.45
N SER A 12 26.80 -31.02 2.44
CA SER A 12 25.45 -31.54 2.56
C SER A 12 24.96 -31.32 3.99
N GLU A 13 23.94 -30.46 4.13
CA GLU A 13 22.89 -30.56 5.14
C GLU A 13 23.27 -30.42 6.63
N ARG A 14 24.00 -29.35 7.00
CA ARG A 14 23.60 -28.71 8.27
C ARG A 14 22.36 -27.89 7.96
N ARG A 15 21.17 -28.46 8.20
CA ARG A 15 19.96 -27.63 8.34
C ARG A 15 20.28 -26.62 9.43
N VAL A 16 20.54 -25.38 9.03
CA VAL A 16 20.58 -24.28 9.99
C VAL A 16 19.20 -24.28 10.61
N VAL A 17 19.13 -24.66 11.89
CA VAL A 17 17.88 -24.61 12.63
C VAL A 17 17.56 -23.12 12.74
N MET A 18 16.37 -22.74 12.29
CA MET A 18 16.01 -21.33 12.24
C MET A 18 15.07 -21.03 13.40
N GLY A 19 15.50 -20.10 14.26
CA GLY A 19 14.73 -19.64 15.39
C GLY A 19 13.64 -18.64 14.99
N PHE A 20 12.87 -18.17 15.96
CA PHE A 20 11.88 -17.10 15.78
C PHE A 20 12.55 -15.80 15.34
N GLY A 21 12.61 -15.54 14.02
CA GLY A 21 13.23 -14.35 13.47
C GLY A 21 14.72 -14.22 13.78
N THR A 22 15.44 -15.34 13.94
CA THR A 22 16.90 -15.33 14.11
C THR A 22 17.53 -16.53 13.44
N ILE A 23 18.79 -16.36 13.03
CA ILE A 23 19.58 -17.42 12.42
C ILE A 23 20.44 -18.06 13.52
N GLU A 24 20.24 -19.36 13.78
CA GLU A 24 21.11 -20.06 14.73
C GLU A 24 22.54 -20.19 14.16
N GLY A 25 23.53 -20.02 15.02
CA GLY A 25 24.95 -20.00 14.64
C GLY A 25 25.46 -18.64 14.14
N MET A 26 24.59 -17.63 14.00
CA MET A 26 24.99 -16.25 13.73
C MET A 26 25.37 -15.52 15.03
N SER A 27 26.38 -14.65 14.99
CA SER A 27 26.80 -13.86 16.16
C SER A 27 25.68 -12.96 16.68
N ASP A 28 25.70 -12.63 17.97
CA ASP A 28 24.69 -11.78 18.60
C ASP A 28 24.58 -10.40 17.94
N GLU A 29 25.71 -9.85 17.48
CA GLU A 29 25.74 -8.57 16.78
C GLU A 29 25.04 -8.65 15.42
N ARG A 30 25.30 -9.69 14.63
CA ARG A 30 24.64 -9.91 13.34
C ARG A 30 23.15 -10.20 13.51
N ASN A 31 22.76 -10.99 14.50
CA ASN A 31 21.35 -11.21 14.85
C ASN A 31 20.66 -9.93 15.33
N ARG A 32 21.35 -9.05 16.07
CA ARG A 32 20.82 -7.74 16.46
C ARG A 32 20.62 -6.83 15.26
N SER A 33 21.54 -6.83 14.30
CA SER A 33 21.42 -6.12 13.03
C SER A 33 20.23 -6.63 12.20
N LEU A 34 20.06 -7.95 12.11
CA LEU A 34 18.93 -8.59 11.42
C LEU A 34 17.59 -8.21 12.05
N ARG A 35 17.49 -8.23 13.39
CA ARG A 35 16.28 -7.76 14.09
C ARG A 35 16.02 -6.28 13.84
N GLY A 36 17.07 -5.45 13.75
CA GLY A 36 16.93 -4.04 13.35
C GLY A 36 16.26 -3.91 11.98
N TRP A 37 16.64 -4.77 11.03
CA TRP A 37 16.01 -4.84 9.71
C TRP A 37 14.53 -5.26 9.77
N TYR A 38 14.17 -6.26 10.58
CA TYR A 38 12.76 -6.64 10.78
C TYR A 38 11.92 -5.55 11.45
N TRP A 39 12.48 -4.83 12.42
CA TRP A 39 11.79 -3.71 13.07
C TRP A 39 11.52 -2.53 12.14
N TYR A 40 12.32 -2.39 11.07
CA TYR A 40 12.02 -1.39 10.04
C TYR A 40 10.83 -1.79 9.18
N ASP A 41 10.67 -3.07 8.84
CA ASP A 41 9.48 -3.56 8.12
C ASP A 41 8.22 -3.42 8.99
N TRP A 42 8.33 -3.70 10.29
CA TRP A 42 7.28 -3.41 11.27
C TRP A 42 6.86 -1.93 11.25
N ALA A 43 7.84 -1.04 11.10
CA ALA A 43 7.64 0.40 11.19
C ALA A 43 7.03 0.99 9.92
N ASN A 44 7.60 0.68 8.74
CA ASN A 44 7.14 1.21 7.47
C ASN A 44 5.76 0.66 7.07
N GLN A 45 5.36 -0.53 7.56
CA GLN A 45 4.03 -1.10 7.28
C GLN A 45 2.88 -0.32 7.91
N ALA A 46 3.16 0.54 8.89
CA ALA A 46 2.16 1.51 9.34
C ALA A 46 1.71 2.42 8.18
N PHE A 47 2.66 2.90 7.37
CA PHE A 47 2.35 3.69 6.18
C PHE A 47 1.64 2.84 5.13
N ALA A 48 2.19 1.68 4.77
CA ALA A 48 1.60 0.85 3.73
C ALA A 48 0.14 0.48 4.03
N LEU A 49 -0.14 -0.02 5.23
CA LEU A 49 -1.48 -0.51 5.54
C LEU A 49 -2.43 0.62 5.90
N THR A 50 -2.03 1.54 6.79
CA THR A 50 -2.94 2.61 7.22
C THR A 50 -3.14 3.63 6.12
N VAL A 51 -2.05 4.11 5.50
CA VAL A 51 -2.10 5.21 4.54
C VAL A 51 -2.46 4.69 3.16
N LEU A 52 -1.64 3.80 2.58
CA LEU A 52 -1.82 3.39 1.19
C LEU A 52 -3.02 2.46 0.99
N THR A 53 -3.25 1.51 1.89
CA THR A 53 -4.26 0.47 1.69
C THR A 53 -5.63 0.87 2.23
N VAL A 54 -5.71 1.46 3.44
CA VAL A 54 -6.99 1.60 4.13
C VAL A 54 -7.55 3.02 4.05
N LEU A 55 -6.87 4.02 4.59
CA LEU A 55 -7.47 5.35 4.78
C LEU A 55 -7.40 6.25 3.57
N VAL A 56 -6.23 6.44 2.97
CA VAL A 56 -6.09 7.47 1.94
C VAL A 56 -6.87 7.16 0.66
N PRO A 57 -6.96 5.91 0.16
CA PRO A 57 -7.80 5.62 -1.01
C PRO A 57 -9.24 6.08 -0.81
N GLN A 58 -9.85 5.68 0.32
CA GLN A 58 -11.23 6.05 0.66
C GLN A 58 -11.37 7.55 0.93
N LEU A 59 -10.53 8.12 1.79
CA LEU A 59 -10.60 9.53 2.18
C LEU A 59 -10.39 10.47 1.00
N MET A 60 -9.44 10.14 0.12
CA MET A 60 -9.17 10.94 -1.07
C MET A 60 -10.31 10.83 -2.08
N SER A 61 -10.85 9.63 -2.29
CA SER A 61 -12.00 9.42 -3.16
C SER A 61 -13.20 10.24 -2.69
N SER A 62 -13.54 10.13 -1.40
CA SER A 62 -14.68 10.85 -0.81
C SER A 62 -14.50 12.37 -0.85
N MET A 63 -13.31 12.89 -0.52
CA MET A 63 -13.01 14.33 -0.59
C MET A 63 -13.09 14.85 -2.02
N PHE A 64 -12.60 14.08 -2.99
CA PHE A 64 -12.65 14.45 -4.40
C PHE A 64 -14.09 14.50 -4.91
N GLU A 65 -14.88 13.46 -4.64
CA GLU A 65 -16.29 13.40 -5.06
C GLU A 65 -17.12 14.52 -4.43
N LEU A 66 -16.93 14.79 -3.14
CA LEU A 66 -17.60 15.89 -2.45
C LEU A 66 -17.24 17.25 -3.05
N ALA A 67 -15.98 17.44 -3.45
CA ALA A 67 -15.51 18.69 -4.04
C ALA A 67 -15.90 18.88 -5.51
N THR A 68 -16.17 17.79 -6.23
CA THR A 68 -16.45 17.83 -7.69
C THR A 68 -17.91 17.53 -8.04
N GLY A 69 -18.72 17.07 -7.09
CA GLY A 69 -20.11 16.68 -7.35
C GLY A 69 -20.26 15.26 -7.91
N GLY A 70 -19.35 14.34 -7.56
CA GLY A 70 -19.39 12.94 -7.99
C GLY A 70 -18.48 12.59 -9.18
N GLY A 71 -17.69 13.54 -9.66
CA GLY A 71 -16.71 13.32 -10.72
C GLY A 71 -16.43 14.60 -11.50
N THR A 72 -15.38 14.57 -12.32
CA THR A 72 -15.07 15.68 -13.23
C THR A 72 -14.72 15.15 -14.61
N GLU A 73 -15.28 15.76 -15.64
CA GLU A 73 -14.94 15.42 -17.02
C GLU A 73 -13.61 16.07 -17.41
N VAL A 74 -12.61 15.25 -17.71
CA VAL A 74 -11.32 15.70 -18.23
C VAL A 74 -11.17 15.18 -19.66
N GLY A 75 -11.52 16.00 -20.63
CA GLY A 75 -11.52 15.61 -22.04
C GLY A 75 -12.66 14.63 -22.32
N SER A 76 -12.34 13.41 -22.75
CA SER A 76 -13.33 12.34 -23.03
C SER A 76 -13.42 11.31 -21.90
N MET A 77 -12.81 11.57 -20.74
CA MET A 77 -12.76 10.64 -19.62
C MET A 77 -13.42 11.27 -18.40
N VAL A 78 -14.34 10.53 -17.78
CA VAL A 78 -14.91 10.88 -16.48
C VAL A 78 -13.91 10.45 -15.41
N VAL A 79 -13.43 11.40 -14.62
CA VAL A 79 -12.54 11.14 -13.48
C VAL A 79 -13.37 11.08 -12.22
N THR A 80 -13.53 9.88 -11.69
CA THR A 80 -14.13 9.56 -10.38
C THR A 80 -13.09 9.65 -9.26
N GLY A 81 -13.52 9.59 -7.99
CA GLY A 81 -12.62 9.72 -6.84
C GLY A 81 -11.55 8.61 -6.76
N ASP A 82 -11.92 7.38 -7.08
CA ASP A 82 -11.01 6.24 -7.16
C ASP A 82 -10.01 6.39 -8.33
N THR A 83 -10.49 6.84 -9.49
CA THR A 83 -9.63 7.15 -10.65
C THR A 83 -8.63 8.25 -10.30
N PHE A 84 -9.06 9.30 -9.58
CA PHE A 84 -8.17 10.37 -9.12
C PHE A 84 -7.08 9.82 -8.19
N TYR A 85 -7.44 9.01 -7.18
CA TYR A 85 -6.47 8.35 -6.31
C TYR A 85 -5.49 7.48 -7.11
N ALA A 86 -5.98 6.70 -8.08
CA ALA A 86 -5.15 5.85 -8.94
C ALA A 86 -4.14 6.66 -9.75
N ILE A 87 -4.56 7.81 -10.31
CA ILE A 87 -3.66 8.74 -11.03
C ILE A 87 -2.58 9.30 -10.09
N VAL A 88 -2.96 9.72 -8.88
CA VAL A 88 -2.03 10.25 -7.87
C VAL A 88 -0.99 9.20 -7.46
N LEU A 89 -1.45 7.99 -7.12
CA LEU A 89 -0.57 6.88 -6.74
C LEU A 89 0.33 6.45 -7.90
N GLY A 90 -0.23 6.36 -9.11
CA GLY A 90 0.48 6.02 -10.33
C GLY A 90 1.58 7.03 -10.68
N ALA A 91 1.31 8.33 -10.52
CA ALA A 91 2.29 9.39 -10.72
C ALA A 91 3.47 9.27 -9.72
N ALA A 92 3.17 9.01 -8.45
CA ALA A 92 4.20 8.79 -7.44
C ALA A 92 5.05 7.55 -7.73
N SER A 93 4.42 6.44 -8.10
CA SER A 93 5.08 5.19 -8.45
C SER A 93 5.95 5.32 -9.71
N LEU A 94 5.48 6.06 -10.72
CA LEU A 94 6.24 6.35 -11.94
C LEU A 94 7.50 7.18 -11.63
N PHE A 95 7.37 8.19 -10.76
CA PHE A 95 8.52 8.97 -10.31
C PHE A 95 9.57 8.07 -9.63
N VAL A 96 9.14 7.20 -8.72
CA VAL A 96 10.02 6.25 -8.03
C VAL A 96 10.66 5.29 -9.03
N ALA A 97 9.91 4.77 -10.02
CA ALA A 97 10.43 3.87 -11.04
C ALA A 97 11.55 4.50 -11.90
N ILE A 98 11.48 5.80 -12.17
CA ILE A 98 12.50 6.54 -12.94
C ILE A 98 13.73 6.84 -12.07
N VAL A 99 13.52 7.24 -10.82
CA VAL A 99 14.60 7.74 -9.94
C VAL A 99 15.36 6.60 -9.25
N SER A 100 14.68 5.52 -8.90
CA SER A 100 15.25 4.40 -8.12
C SER A 100 16.46 3.73 -8.78
N PRO A 101 16.50 3.48 -10.11
CA PRO A 101 17.67 2.89 -10.76
C PRO A 101 18.93 3.75 -10.61
N VAL A 102 18.79 5.08 -10.69
CA VAL A 102 19.92 6.01 -10.57
C VAL A 102 20.43 6.03 -9.13
N ILE A 103 19.53 6.14 -8.15
CA ILE A 103 19.91 6.17 -6.73
C ILE A 103 20.47 4.81 -6.29
N GLY A 104 19.90 3.71 -6.77
CA GLY A 104 20.41 2.36 -6.53
C GLY A 104 21.84 2.19 -7.05
N ALA A 105 22.12 2.63 -8.29
CA ALA A 105 23.45 2.56 -8.87
C ALA A 105 24.49 3.39 -8.08
N ILE A 106 24.09 4.54 -7.54
CA ILE A 106 24.94 5.36 -6.65
C ILE A 106 25.17 4.64 -5.32
N ALA A 107 24.10 4.10 -4.73
CA ALA A 107 24.13 3.41 -3.45
C ALA A 107 24.94 2.10 -3.47
N ASP A 108 25.08 1.47 -4.64
CA ASP A 108 25.91 0.28 -4.82
C ASP A 108 27.41 0.58 -4.95
N ARG A 109 27.81 1.85 -5.11
CA ARG A 109 29.22 2.29 -5.25
C ARG A 109 29.75 3.09 -4.07
N MET A 110 28.86 3.59 -3.22
CA MET A 110 29.20 4.40 -2.05
C MET A 110 28.48 3.91 -0.80
N PRO A 111 29.14 3.85 0.37
CA PRO A 111 28.56 3.39 1.62
C PRO A 111 27.62 4.45 2.20
N ILE A 112 26.50 4.69 1.51
CA ILE A 112 25.49 5.70 1.84
C ILE A 112 24.06 5.15 1.83
N LYS A 113 23.87 3.83 1.69
CA LYS A 113 22.54 3.19 1.71
C LYS A 113 21.77 3.57 2.97
N LYS A 114 22.42 3.58 4.15
CA LYS A 114 21.74 3.96 5.40
C LYS A 114 21.37 5.44 5.43
N LYS A 115 22.21 6.32 4.89
CA LYS A 115 21.94 7.77 4.81
C LYS A 115 20.79 8.09 3.85
N ILE A 116 20.77 7.42 2.69
CA ILE A 116 19.67 7.54 1.73
C ILE A 116 18.37 7.03 2.37
N LEU A 117 18.40 5.86 3.01
CA LEU A 117 17.24 5.30 3.69
C LEU A 117 16.70 6.23 4.79
N TRP A 118 17.59 6.87 5.55
CA TRP A 118 17.22 7.87 6.55
C TRP A 118 16.51 9.07 5.92
N ALA A 119 17.06 9.63 4.83
CA ALA A 119 16.45 10.75 4.13
C ALA A 119 15.04 10.41 3.62
N TYR A 120 14.87 9.24 2.98
CA TYR A 120 13.58 8.75 2.53
C TYR A 120 12.59 8.55 3.68
N THR A 121 13.05 7.97 4.80
CA THR A 121 12.22 7.75 5.99
C THR A 121 11.74 9.08 6.57
N ILE A 122 12.63 10.07 6.70
CA ILE A 122 12.26 11.39 7.25
C ILE A 122 11.27 12.12 6.34
N VAL A 123 11.49 12.11 5.02
CA VAL A 123 10.54 12.67 4.07
C VAL A 123 9.19 11.95 4.18
N GLY A 124 9.18 10.62 4.18
CA GLY A 124 7.97 9.81 4.34
C GLY A 124 7.21 10.15 5.63
N VAL A 125 7.90 10.16 6.76
CA VAL A 125 7.33 10.46 8.10
C VAL A 125 6.75 11.86 8.15
N ILE A 126 7.48 12.88 7.69
CA ILE A 126 7.01 14.27 7.73
C ILE A 126 5.72 14.41 6.92
N PHE A 127 5.72 13.92 5.68
CA PHE A 127 4.56 14.07 4.80
C PHE A 127 3.38 13.19 5.25
N THR A 128 3.64 12.05 5.88
CA THR A 128 2.60 11.25 6.55
C THR A 128 1.93 12.03 7.67
N GLY A 129 2.71 12.67 8.55
CA GLY A 129 2.17 13.50 9.62
C GLY A 129 1.39 14.71 9.07
N MET A 130 1.88 15.33 8.00
CA MET A 130 1.22 16.46 7.35
C MET A 130 -0.14 16.09 6.74
N MET A 131 -0.37 14.84 6.30
CA MET A 131 -1.69 14.39 5.82
C MET A 131 -2.79 14.61 6.86
N GLY A 132 -2.44 14.58 8.16
CA GLY A 132 -3.37 14.86 9.24
C GLY A 132 -3.98 16.28 9.23
N VAL A 133 -3.44 17.20 8.44
CA VAL A 133 -3.99 18.54 8.24
C VAL A 133 -5.12 18.55 7.20
N ALA A 134 -5.11 17.61 6.24
CA ALA A 134 -6.07 17.61 5.13
C ALA A 134 -7.55 17.63 5.58
N PRO A 135 -7.98 16.86 6.60
CA PRO A 135 -9.37 16.88 7.09
C PRO A 135 -9.83 18.20 7.70
N HIS A 136 -8.91 19.14 7.98
CA HIS A 136 -9.21 20.46 8.55
C HIS A 136 -9.23 21.56 7.49
N LEU A 137 -8.92 21.22 6.24
CA LEU A 137 -8.96 22.16 5.12
C LEU A 137 -10.39 22.29 4.58
N GLY A 138 -10.70 23.46 4.01
CA GLY A 138 -12.00 23.70 3.41
C GLY A 138 -12.22 22.89 2.13
N SER A 139 -13.50 22.67 1.82
CA SER A 139 -13.99 21.91 0.66
C SER A 139 -13.30 22.37 -0.63
N GLY A 140 -12.53 21.49 -1.27
CA GLY A 140 -11.86 21.74 -2.54
C GLY A 140 -10.35 21.97 -2.48
N SER A 141 -9.78 22.13 -1.28
CA SER A 141 -8.32 22.22 -1.05
C SER A 141 -7.74 21.01 -0.30
N ASP A 142 -8.59 20.32 0.45
CA ASP A 142 -8.36 19.09 1.20
C ASP A 142 -7.78 17.96 0.34
N TYR A 143 -8.48 17.53 -0.72
CA TYR A 143 -8.04 16.42 -1.55
C TYR A 143 -6.73 16.72 -2.30
N LYS A 144 -6.52 17.99 -2.72
CA LYS A 144 -5.30 18.43 -3.41
C LYS A 144 -4.10 18.38 -2.47
N PHE A 145 -4.27 18.87 -1.25
CA PHE A 145 -3.23 18.83 -0.24
C PHE A 145 -2.91 17.40 0.18
N LEU A 146 -3.95 16.56 0.39
CA LEU A 146 -3.77 15.13 0.67
C LEU A 146 -3.02 14.42 -0.46
N ALA A 147 -3.37 14.70 -1.73
CA ALA A 147 -2.70 14.15 -2.90
C ALA A 147 -1.23 14.56 -2.97
N PHE A 148 -0.93 15.85 -2.75
CA PHE A 148 0.43 16.34 -2.69
C PHE A 148 1.26 15.64 -1.60
N CYS A 149 0.71 15.53 -0.39
CA CYS A 149 1.36 14.82 0.71
C CYS A 149 1.53 13.33 0.42
N LEU A 150 0.55 12.69 -0.23
CA LEU A 150 0.61 11.28 -0.63
C LEU A 150 1.72 11.03 -1.63
N VAL A 151 1.86 11.87 -2.65
CA VAL A 151 2.92 11.71 -3.65
C VAL A 151 4.29 11.71 -2.98
N ILE A 152 4.57 12.72 -2.15
CA ILE A 152 5.89 12.85 -1.52
C ILE A 152 6.09 11.77 -0.44
N GLY A 153 5.05 11.47 0.35
CA GLY A 153 5.06 10.39 1.34
C GLY A 153 5.34 9.03 0.70
N ASN A 154 4.68 8.73 -0.43
CA ASN A 154 4.88 7.49 -1.17
C ASN A 154 6.26 7.44 -1.84
N ILE A 155 6.82 8.57 -2.32
CA ILE A 155 8.21 8.62 -2.79
C ILE A 155 9.17 8.29 -1.63
N GLY A 156 8.90 8.83 -0.43
CA GLY A 156 9.57 8.48 0.83
C GLY A 156 9.56 6.97 1.10
N PHE A 157 8.35 6.40 1.12
CA PHE A 157 8.13 4.99 1.41
C PHE A 157 8.70 4.05 0.35
N SER A 158 8.27 4.20 -0.90
CA SER A 158 8.63 3.31 -2.00
C SER A 158 10.12 3.44 -2.36
N GLY A 159 10.66 4.67 -2.41
CA GLY A 159 12.09 4.90 -2.63
C GLY A 159 12.95 4.36 -1.47
N GLY A 160 12.49 4.54 -0.23
CA GLY A 160 13.12 3.94 0.94
C GLY A 160 13.14 2.41 0.87
N ASN A 161 12.03 1.79 0.45
CA ASN A 161 11.90 0.34 0.33
C ASN A 161 12.90 -0.27 -0.67
N VAL A 162 13.18 0.41 -1.79
CA VAL A 162 14.22 -0.05 -2.75
C VAL A 162 15.57 -0.20 -2.05
N ILE A 163 15.95 0.78 -1.22
CA ILE A 163 17.22 0.76 -0.50
C ILE A 163 17.18 -0.22 0.68
N TYR A 164 16.06 -0.28 1.40
CA TYR A 164 15.84 -1.21 2.51
C TYR A 164 16.02 -2.68 2.09
N TYR A 165 15.43 -3.08 0.97
CA TYR A 165 15.60 -4.45 0.46
C TYR A 165 17.03 -4.72 -0.01
N ALA A 166 17.77 -3.68 -0.44
CA ALA A 166 19.18 -3.81 -0.79
C ALA A 166 20.11 -4.09 0.40
N PHE A 167 19.64 -3.99 1.66
CA PHE A 167 20.40 -4.46 2.84
C PHE A 167 20.35 -5.98 2.99
N MET A 168 19.30 -6.65 2.51
CA MET A 168 19.07 -8.07 2.77
C MET A 168 20.25 -8.99 2.39
N PRO A 169 20.91 -8.82 1.22
CA PRO A 169 22.05 -9.67 0.84
C PRO A 169 23.29 -9.53 1.75
N TYR A 170 23.36 -8.47 2.57
CA TYR A 170 24.45 -8.25 3.52
C TYR A 170 24.15 -8.81 4.91
N LEU A 171 22.86 -9.02 5.21
CA LEU A 171 22.41 -9.48 6.52
C LEU A 171 22.41 -11.01 6.62
N ALA A 172 22.03 -11.69 5.54
CA ALA A 172 21.87 -13.13 5.51
C ALA A 172 22.51 -13.77 4.27
N GLU A 173 22.91 -15.03 4.42
CA GLU A 173 23.42 -15.82 3.31
C GLU A 173 22.28 -16.22 2.35
N LYS A 174 22.62 -16.52 1.10
CA LYS A 174 21.65 -16.88 0.06
C LYS A 174 20.72 -18.03 0.45
N ALA A 175 21.24 -19.01 1.20
CA ALA A 175 20.46 -20.16 1.67
C ALA A 175 19.37 -19.79 2.70
N GLN A 176 19.43 -18.59 3.28
CA GLN A 176 18.54 -18.12 4.35
C GLN A 176 17.64 -16.97 3.88
N MET A 177 17.76 -16.54 2.61
CA MET A 177 17.02 -15.39 2.07
C MET A 177 15.50 -15.59 2.12
N ASP A 178 15.00 -16.78 1.76
CA ASP A 178 13.56 -17.06 1.76
C ASP A 178 12.97 -16.95 3.18
N HIS A 179 13.70 -17.43 4.19
CA HIS A 179 13.30 -17.30 5.59
C HIS A 179 13.39 -15.86 6.09
N VAL A 180 14.49 -15.16 5.83
CA VAL A 180 14.67 -13.77 6.26
C VAL A 180 13.62 -12.86 5.63
N SER A 181 13.36 -13.03 4.32
CA SER A 181 12.31 -12.30 3.63
C SER A 181 10.94 -12.60 4.22
N SER A 182 10.61 -13.88 4.44
CA SER A 182 9.29 -14.28 4.95
C SER A 182 9.04 -13.77 6.37
N TRP A 183 10.05 -13.81 7.24
CA TRP A 183 9.95 -13.24 8.59
C TRP A 183 9.91 -11.72 8.58
N GLY A 184 10.66 -11.05 7.70
CA GLY A 184 10.54 -9.60 7.50
C GLY A 184 9.10 -9.23 7.21
N THR A 185 8.52 -9.83 6.17
CA THR A 185 7.12 -9.58 5.79
C THR A 185 6.12 -9.93 6.89
N ALA A 186 6.36 -11.00 7.66
CA ALA A 186 5.52 -11.35 8.81
C ALA A 186 5.58 -10.29 9.92
N TYR A 187 6.77 -9.78 10.25
CA TYR A 187 6.96 -8.66 11.18
C TYR A 187 6.26 -7.40 10.67
N GLY A 188 6.36 -7.12 9.37
CA GLY A 188 5.67 -6.02 8.72
C GLY A 188 4.16 -6.11 8.87
N PHE A 189 3.53 -7.20 8.44
CA PHE A 189 2.08 -7.38 8.58
C PHE A 189 1.63 -7.34 10.04
N PHE A 190 2.42 -7.89 10.96
CA PHE A 190 2.08 -7.86 12.38
C PHE A 190 2.17 -6.46 12.97
N GLY A 191 3.20 -5.68 12.63
CA GLY A 191 3.36 -4.29 13.04
C GLY A 191 2.28 -3.38 12.48
N GLY A 192 2.06 -3.47 11.17
CA GLY A 192 1.01 -2.73 10.49
C GLY A 192 -0.39 -3.09 11.01
N SER A 193 -0.69 -4.37 11.25
CA SER A 193 -1.98 -4.78 11.84
C SER A 193 -2.16 -4.25 13.26
N THR A 194 -1.09 -4.24 14.07
CA THR A 194 -1.15 -3.75 15.46
C THR A 194 -1.55 -2.28 15.52
N ILE A 195 -0.90 -1.43 14.73
CA ILE A 195 -1.23 0.00 14.69
C ILE A 195 -2.59 0.25 14.04
N LEU A 196 -2.96 -0.55 13.02
CA LEU A 196 -4.26 -0.47 12.36
C LEU A 196 -5.42 -0.83 13.31
N ILE A 197 -5.23 -1.80 14.21
CA ILE A 197 -6.20 -2.09 15.30
C ILE A 197 -6.38 -0.87 16.21
N VAL A 198 -5.28 -0.21 16.60
CA VAL A 198 -5.35 1.00 17.43
C VAL A 198 -6.13 2.10 16.71
N HIS A 199 -5.84 2.32 15.41
CA HIS A 199 -6.57 3.30 14.60
C HIS A 199 -8.05 2.96 14.48
N LEU A 200 -8.42 1.70 14.26
CA LEU A 200 -9.81 1.27 14.20
C LEU A 200 -10.54 1.52 15.52
N VAL A 201 -9.94 1.16 16.66
CA VAL A 201 -10.55 1.36 17.98
C VAL A 201 -10.75 2.84 18.27
N VAL A 202 -9.75 3.68 18.01
CA VAL A 202 -9.87 5.15 18.22
C VAL A 202 -10.86 5.76 17.24
N GLY A 203 -10.85 5.30 15.98
CA GLY A 203 -11.80 5.62 14.91
C GLY A 203 -13.24 5.41 15.31
N GLU A 204 -13.56 4.17 15.71
CA GLU A 204 -14.91 3.74 16.06
C GLU A 204 -15.41 4.25 17.39
N THR A 205 -14.52 4.53 18.34
CA THR A 205 -14.92 5.07 19.64
C THR A 205 -14.94 6.60 19.65
N GLY A 206 -14.41 7.27 18.61
CA GLY A 206 -14.26 8.72 18.59
C GLY A 206 -13.43 9.20 19.77
N PHE A 207 -12.25 8.61 19.98
CA PHE A 207 -11.47 8.77 21.22
C PHE A 207 -12.26 8.43 22.49
N PHE A 208 -12.84 7.22 22.56
CA PHE A 208 -13.59 6.78 23.76
C PHE A 208 -14.70 7.75 24.18
N GLY A 209 -15.40 8.34 23.22
CA GLY A 209 -16.51 9.29 23.43
C GLY A 209 -16.08 10.75 23.60
N MET A 210 -14.79 11.09 23.45
CA MET A 210 -14.32 12.48 23.51
C MET A 210 -14.60 13.27 22.20
N SER A 211 -14.84 12.57 21.09
CA SER A 211 -15.12 13.15 19.78
C SER A 211 -16.13 12.29 19.02
N THR A 212 -16.60 12.78 17.87
CA THR A 212 -17.38 11.97 16.94
C THR A 212 -16.50 10.90 16.28
N LYS A 213 -17.12 9.78 15.88
CA LYS A 213 -16.43 8.73 15.13
C LYS A 213 -15.79 9.31 13.88
N TRP A 214 -14.54 8.92 13.59
CA TRP A 214 -13.81 9.34 12.40
C TRP A 214 -13.78 10.87 12.18
N SER A 215 -13.86 11.67 13.25
CA SER A 215 -13.77 13.13 13.16
C SER A 215 -12.44 13.59 12.57
N PRO A 216 -12.33 14.83 12.06
CA PRO A 216 -11.06 15.37 11.56
C PRO A 216 -9.89 15.21 12.55
N TRP A 217 -10.15 15.36 13.85
CA TRP A 217 -9.14 15.15 14.90
C TRP A 217 -8.71 13.70 15.06
N VAL A 218 -9.64 12.76 14.92
CA VAL A 218 -9.33 11.32 14.93
C VAL A 218 -8.48 10.96 13.73
N LEU A 219 -8.80 11.48 12.54
CA LEU A 219 -8.01 11.29 11.33
C LEU A 219 -6.60 11.88 11.48
N SER A 220 -6.46 13.09 12.03
CA SER A 220 -5.15 13.67 12.34
C SER A 220 -4.34 12.79 13.28
N PHE A 221 -4.97 12.23 14.32
CA PHE A 221 -4.30 11.31 15.24
C PHE A 221 -3.81 10.07 14.51
N VAL A 222 -4.60 9.48 13.62
CA VAL A 222 -4.16 8.31 12.84
C VAL A 222 -2.93 8.62 12.00
N PHE A 223 -2.92 9.74 11.25
CA PHE A 223 -1.76 10.13 10.44
C PHE A 223 -0.52 10.43 11.28
N VAL A 224 -0.67 11.19 12.37
CA VAL A 224 0.44 11.56 13.25
C VAL A 224 1.01 10.33 13.96
N THR A 225 0.15 9.45 14.48
CA THR A 225 0.62 8.21 15.14
C THR A 225 1.24 7.23 14.14
N THR A 226 0.75 7.15 12.91
CA THR A 226 1.42 6.42 11.81
C THR A 226 2.84 6.93 11.57
N ALA A 227 3.00 8.26 11.46
CA ALA A 227 4.31 8.89 11.27
C ALA A 227 5.26 8.62 12.45
N LEU A 228 4.77 8.76 13.68
CA LEU A 228 5.54 8.49 14.90
C LEU A 228 5.90 7.01 15.05
N TRP A 229 5.00 6.10 14.66
CA TRP A 229 5.24 4.67 14.66
C TRP A 229 6.38 4.30 13.69
N TRP A 230 6.30 4.83 12.47
CA TRP A 230 7.33 4.60 11.46
C TRP A 230 8.70 5.14 11.92
N LEU A 231 8.74 6.36 12.46
CA LEU A 231 9.98 6.94 12.97
C LEU A 231 10.52 6.18 14.20
N GLY A 232 9.66 5.88 15.17
CA GLY A 232 10.01 5.28 16.45
C GLY A 232 10.57 3.87 16.30
N PHE A 233 9.83 2.99 15.65
CA PHE A 233 10.28 1.61 15.43
C PHE A 233 11.36 1.52 14.33
N GLY A 234 11.30 2.38 13.31
CA GLY A 234 12.31 2.45 12.25
C GLY A 234 13.70 2.81 12.77
N MET A 235 13.78 3.54 13.89
CA MET A 235 15.04 3.87 14.56
C MET A 235 15.87 2.64 14.95
N ALA A 236 15.24 1.48 15.16
CA ALA A 236 15.94 0.24 15.49
C ALA A 236 16.94 -0.17 14.39
N LEU A 237 16.60 -0.02 13.11
CA LEU A 237 17.52 -0.26 12.00
C LEU A 237 18.67 0.75 12.03
N PHE A 238 18.35 2.04 12.18
CA PHE A 238 19.36 3.09 12.18
C PHE A 238 20.34 3.00 13.35
N ARG A 239 19.93 2.41 14.47
CA ARG A 239 20.81 2.18 15.62
C ARG A 239 21.62 0.89 15.50
N ASN A 240 20.97 -0.20 15.08
CA ASN A 240 21.52 -1.55 15.24
C ASN A 240 22.11 -2.15 13.96
N THR A 241 21.71 -1.67 12.78
CA THR A 241 22.15 -2.20 11.49
C THR A 241 23.28 -1.33 10.94
N PRO A 242 24.51 -1.87 10.77
CA PRO A 242 25.63 -1.11 10.22
C PRO A 242 25.42 -0.81 8.73
N GLU A 243 26.16 0.17 8.21
CA GLU A 243 26.20 0.46 6.78
C GLU A 243 26.81 -0.74 6.03
N PRO A 244 26.21 -1.19 4.90
CA PRO A 244 26.75 -2.29 4.13
C PRO A 244 28.16 -1.98 3.60
N GLU A 245 29.08 -2.93 3.75
CA GLU A 245 30.42 -2.80 3.20
C GLU A 245 30.40 -2.94 1.67
N ILE A 246 31.02 -2.00 0.98
CA ILE A 246 31.08 -2.00 -0.49
C ILE A 246 32.47 -2.42 -0.95
N PRO A 247 32.60 -3.46 -1.78
CA PRO A 247 33.87 -3.84 -2.37
C PRO A 247 34.37 -2.72 -3.27
N ARG A 248 35.43 -2.02 -2.85
CA ARG A 248 36.06 -0.88 -3.55
C ARG A 248 35.12 0.34 -3.70
N PRO A 249 34.90 1.10 -2.61
CA PRO A 249 34.07 2.30 -2.67
C PRO A 249 34.70 3.34 -3.61
N LYS A 250 33.88 3.98 -4.43
CA LYS A 250 34.32 5.07 -5.30
C LYS A 250 34.05 6.40 -4.60
N GLN A 251 35.08 7.25 -4.51
CA GLN A 251 34.88 8.64 -4.08
C GLN A 251 34.50 9.47 -5.30
N TYR A 252 33.53 10.37 -5.11
CA TYR A 252 33.11 11.32 -6.13
C TYR A 252 33.39 12.73 -5.61
N ASP A 253 33.92 13.59 -6.49
CA ASP A 253 34.25 14.97 -6.16
C ASP A 253 32.99 15.85 -6.03
N SER A 254 31.88 15.45 -6.66
CA SER A 254 30.58 16.13 -6.55
C SER A 254 29.38 15.18 -6.65
N VAL A 255 28.22 15.63 -6.15
CA VAL A 255 26.93 14.95 -6.32
C VAL A 255 26.56 14.79 -7.79
N LYS A 256 26.91 15.78 -8.63
CA LYS A 256 26.65 15.73 -10.08
C LYS A 256 27.42 14.59 -10.73
N ASP A 257 28.69 14.39 -10.36
CA ASP A 257 29.51 13.31 -10.91
C ASP A 257 28.99 11.94 -10.50
N ALA A 258 28.50 11.81 -9.26
CA ALA A 258 27.85 10.58 -8.80
C ALA A 258 26.58 10.27 -9.60
N VAL A 259 25.74 11.29 -9.86
CA VAL A 259 24.52 11.13 -10.66
C VAL A 259 24.84 10.77 -12.12
N PHE A 260 25.79 11.47 -12.76
CA PHE A 260 26.17 11.18 -14.14
C PHE A 260 26.77 9.78 -14.29
N ASP A 261 27.62 9.35 -13.36
CA ASP A 261 28.19 8.01 -13.37
C ASP A 261 27.12 6.94 -13.10
N GLY A 262 26.18 7.19 -12.19
CA GLY A 262 25.01 6.34 -11.96
C GLY A 262 24.14 6.18 -13.21
N MET A 263 23.81 7.29 -13.89
CA MET A 263 23.06 7.27 -15.16
C MET A 263 23.83 6.53 -16.26
N ARG A 264 25.14 6.72 -16.35
CA ARG A 264 26.00 6.02 -17.32
C ARG A 264 25.99 4.51 -17.06
N GLU A 265 26.03 4.10 -15.80
CA GLU A 265 25.97 2.69 -15.44
C GLU A 265 24.61 2.09 -15.79
N VAL A 266 23.52 2.74 -15.39
CA VAL A 266 22.16 2.31 -15.75
C VAL A 266 22.06 2.12 -17.27
N ARG A 267 22.52 3.11 -18.07
CA ARG A 267 22.53 3.01 -19.53
C ARG A 267 23.35 1.83 -20.05
N LYS A 268 24.52 1.57 -19.44
CA LYS A 268 25.36 0.42 -19.80
C LYS A 268 24.64 -0.89 -19.48
N THR A 269 24.09 -1.04 -18.27
CA THR A 269 23.34 -2.22 -17.85
C THR A 269 22.14 -2.46 -18.78
N PHE A 270 21.37 -1.44 -19.12
CA PHE A 270 20.27 -1.53 -20.09
C PHE A 270 20.74 -1.97 -21.49
N GLY A 271 21.90 -1.48 -21.95
CA GLY A 271 22.51 -1.92 -23.21
C GLY A 271 22.91 -3.40 -23.22
N GLU A 272 23.23 -3.96 -22.04
CA GLU A 272 23.62 -5.36 -21.87
C GLU A 272 22.46 -6.31 -21.55
N VAL A 273 21.24 -5.81 -21.33
CA VAL A 273 20.05 -6.63 -21.00
C VAL A 273 19.83 -7.75 -22.03
N ARG A 274 20.14 -7.50 -23.31
CA ARG A 274 20.03 -8.51 -24.39
C ARG A 274 20.95 -9.72 -24.19
N LYS A 275 22.04 -9.59 -23.42
CA LYS A 275 22.93 -10.71 -23.05
C LYS A 275 22.27 -11.64 -22.02
N PHE A 276 21.32 -11.14 -21.23
CA PHE A 276 20.66 -11.86 -20.14
C PHE A 276 19.16 -12.05 -20.41
N LYS A 277 18.82 -12.68 -21.55
CA LYS A 277 17.43 -12.85 -22.01
C LYS A 277 16.49 -13.46 -20.94
N ILE A 278 16.96 -14.47 -20.21
CA ILE A 278 16.16 -15.13 -19.16
C ILE A 278 15.86 -14.16 -18.00
N LEU A 279 16.85 -13.35 -17.60
CA LEU A 279 16.67 -12.34 -16.56
C LEU A 279 15.71 -11.24 -17.02
N ALA A 280 15.82 -10.80 -18.28
CA ALA A 280 14.91 -9.81 -18.84
C ALA A 280 13.45 -10.29 -18.85
N ILE A 281 13.21 -11.54 -19.26
CA ILE A 281 11.88 -12.16 -19.22
C ILE A 281 11.37 -12.23 -17.78
N TYR A 282 12.22 -12.65 -16.84
CA TYR A 282 11.86 -12.69 -15.42
C TYR A 282 11.48 -11.30 -14.88
N LEU A 283 12.26 -10.26 -15.18
CA LEU A 283 11.97 -8.89 -14.74
C LEU A 283 10.66 -8.35 -15.35
N LEU A 284 10.39 -8.66 -16.62
CA LEU A 284 9.12 -8.30 -17.25
C LEU A 284 7.94 -9.04 -16.61
N SER A 285 8.08 -10.34 -16.37
CA SER A 285 7.06 -11.11 -15.65
C SER A 285 6.84 -10.57 -14.24
N PHE A 286 7.93 -10.26 -13.52
CA PHE A 286 7.91 -9.65 -12.20
C PHE A 286 7.16 -8.32 -12.20
N LEU A 287 7.47 -7.43 -13.14
CA LEU A 287 6.77 -6.17 -13.30
C LEU A 287 5.26 -6.37 -13.44
N LEU A 288 4.82 -7.26 -14.33
CA LEU A 288 3.40 -7.49 -14.60
C LEU A 288 2.63 -8.03 -13.40
N PHE A 289 3.13 -9.09 -12.73
CA PHE A 289 2.39 -9.65 -11.60
C PHE A 289 2.51 -8.77 -10.34
N PHE A 290 3.65 -8.10 -10.14
CA PHE A 290 3.86 -7.23 -8.99
C PHE A 290 2.96 -5.99 -9.10
N ASP A 291 2.83 -5.43 -10.30
CA ASP A 291 1.90 -4.33 -10.56
C ASP A 291 0.45 -4.73 -10.28
N GLY A 292 0.01 -5.90 -10.76
CA GLY A 292 -1.34 -6.40 -10.48
C GLY A 292 -1.64 -6.60 -8.99
N ILE A 293 -0.68 -7.12 -8.22
CA ILE A 293 -0.82 -7.28 -6.76
C ILE A 293 -0.90 -5.91 -6.06
N ASN A 294 -0.04 -4.97 -6.42
CA ASN A 294 -0.03 -3.64 -5.81
C ASN A 294 -1.28 -2.83 -6.19
N THR A 295 -1.77 -2.95 -7.42
CA THR A 295 -3.00 -2.28 -7.86
C THR A 295 -4.20 -2.78 -7.06
N ILE A 296 -4.39 -4.10 -6.93
CA ILE A 296 -5.47 -4.65 -6.12
C ILE A 296 -5.32 -4.22 -4.66
N GLY A 297 -4.11 -4.28 -4.09
CA GLY A 297 -3.87 -3.88 -2.70
C GLY A 297 -4.06 -2.38 -2.42
N GLY A 298 -3.67 -1.52 -3.35
CA GLY A 298 -3.78 -0.06 -3.23
C GLY A 298 -5.19 0.47 -3.52
N MET A 299 -5.92 -0.18 -4.43
CA MET A 299 -7.27 0.23 -4.83
C MET A 299 -8.37 -0.43 -4.01
N ALA A 300 -8.08 -1.49 -3.24
CA ALA A 300 -9.10 -2.28 -2.53
C ALA A 300 -10.04 -1.42 -1.68
N SER A 301 -9.50 -0.45 -0.91
CA SER A 301 -10.34 0.40 -0.06
C SER A 301 -11.22 1.36 -0.86
N ALA A 302 -10.66 2.04 -1.86
CA ALA A 302 -11.43 2.94 -2.73
C ALA A 302 -12.53 2.18 -3.49
N PHE A 303 -12.20 1.02 -4.06
CA PHE A 303 -13.17 0.16 -4.76
C PHE A 303 -14.28 -0.36 -3.83
N GLY A 304 -13.93 -0.72 -2.59
CA GLY A 304 -14.90 -1.14 -1.57
C GLY A 304 -15.92 -0.04 -1.24
N ASP A 305 -15.51 1.21 -1.30
CA ASP A 305 -16.33 2.40 -1.05
C ASP A 305 -17.14 2.82 -2.29
N SER A 306 -16.47 3.10 -3.41
CA SER A 306 -17.08 3.67 -4.61
C SER A 306 -17.93 2.67 -5.39
N VAL A 307 -17.49 1.41 -5.50
CA VAL A 307 -18.14 0.39 -6.34
C VAL A 307 -19.02 -0.54 -5.51
N LEU A 308 -18.47 -1.13 -4.45
CA LEU A 308 -19.21 -2.10 -3.63
C LEU A 308 -20.12 -1.44 -2.59
N ARG A 309 -19.97 -0.13 -2.34
CA ARG A 309 -20.73 0.65 -1.35
C ARG A 309 -20.76 -0.01 0.04
N ILE A 310 -19.64 -0.62 0.43
CA ILE A 310 -19.49 -1.28 1.72
C ILE A 310 -19.38 -0.20 2.80
N ASN A 311 -20.02 -0.45 3.95
CA ASN A 311 -19.86 0.42 5.11
C ASN A 311 -18.36 0.66 5.45
N PRO A 312 -17.92 1.92 5.67
CA PRO A 312 -16.51 2.24 5.91
C PRO A 312 -15.85 1.45 7.04
N SER A 313 -16.55 1.26 8.17
CA SER A 313 -16.07 0.48 9.31
C SER A 313 -15.88 -0.99 8.93
N MET A 314 -16.80 -1.55 8.14
CA MET A 314 -16.67 -2.91 7.63
C MET A 314 -15.49 -3.04 6.66
N ASN A 315 -15.30 -2.09 5.73
CA ASN A 315 -14.17 -2.07 4.81
C ASN A 315 -12.83 -2.11 5.59
N PHE A 316 -12.70 -1.27 6.61
CA PHE A 316 -11.53 -1.24 7.49
C PHE A 316 -11.28 -2.60 8.18
N VAL A 317 -12.33 -3.23 8.72
CA VAL A 317 -12.25 -4.55 9.38
C VAL A 317 -11.83 -5.64 8.39
N LEU A 318 -12.40 -5.66 7.17
CA LEU A 318 -12.07 -6.65 6.14
C LEU A 318 -10.59 -6.54 5.72
N LEU A 319 -10.10 -5.32 5.50
CA LEU A 319 -8.68 -5.09 5.16
C LEU A 319 -7.76 -5.49 6.32
N LEU A 320 -8.15 -5.21 7.56
CA LEU A 320 -7.41 -5.69 8.73
C LEU A 320 -7.39 -7.23 8.81
N MET A 321 -8.51 -7.90 8.55
CA MET A 321 -8.57 -9.37 8.54
C MET A 321 -7.65 -9.99 7.49
N VAL A 322 -7.59 -9.40 6.28
CA VAL A 322 -6.65 -9.83 5.23
C VAL A 322 -5.20 -9.72 5.73
N ASN A 323 -4.84 -8.62 6.39
CA ASN A 323 -3.51 -8.40 6.94
C ASN A 323 -3.15 -9.39 8.06
N ILE A 324 -4.07 -9.65 9.00
CA ILE A 324 -3.86 -10.63 10.07
C ILE A 324 -3.68 -12.03 9.47
N THR A 325 -4.46 -12.37 8.45
CA THR A 325 -4.35 -13.67 7.74
C THR A 325 -3.04 -13.79 6.97
N ALA A 326 -2.48 -12.68 6.48
CA ALA A 326 -1.20 -12.65 5.78
C ALA A 326 -0.01 -13.04 6.68
N ILE A 327 -0.09 -12.82 8.00
CA ILE A 327 1.00 -13.15 8.95
C ILE A 327 1.31 -14.65 8.95
N PRO A 328 0.39 -15.58 9.26
CA PRO A 328 0.68 -17.01 9.18
C PRO A 328 0.91 -17.46 7.74
N ALA A 329 0.23 -16.87 6.76
CA ALA A 329 0.37 -17.23 5.35
C ALA A 329 1.79 -16.97 4.81
N THR A 330 2.43 -15.87 5.19
CA THR A 330 3.80 -15.54 4.78
C THR A 330 4.82 -16.51 5.38
N VAL A 331 4.68 -16.88 6.66
CA VAL A 331 5.53 -17.88 7.32
C VAL A 331 5.36 -19.27 6.70
N VAL A 332 4.12 -19.68 6.41
CA VAL A 332 3.84 -20.95 5.72
C VAL A 332 4.38 -20.92 4.29
N GLY A 333 4.20 -19.81 3.58
CA GLY A 333 4.73 -19.59 2.23
C GLY A 333 6.26 -19.73 2.17
N GLY A 334 6.97 -19.14 3.14
CA GLY A 334 8.42 -19.29 3.28
C GLY A 334 8.84 -20.75 3.47
N LYS A 335 8.19 -21.48 4.38
CA LYS A 335 8.46 -22.92 4.59
C LYS A 335 8.16 -23.77 3.36
N LEU A 336 7.13 -23.43 2.59
CA LEU A 336 6.82 -24.09 1.33
C LEU A 336 7.89 -23.76 0.28
N ALA A 337 8.38 -22.53 0.22
CA ALA A 337 9.45 -22.12 -0.69
C ALA A 337 10.75 -22.87 -0.39
N ASP A 338 11.12 -23.01 0.89
CA ASP A 338 12.27 -23.80 1.32
C ASP A 338 12.18 -25.27 0.87
N ARG A 339 10.97 -25.85 0.88
CA ARG A 339 10.74 -27.28 0.56
C ARG A 339 10.55 -27.58 -0.92
N PHE A 340 9.77 -26.75 -1.62
CA PHE A 340 9.35 -26.99 -3.00
C PHE A 340 10.04 -26.05 -4.01
N GLY A 341 10.79 -25.06 -3.52
CA GLY A 341 11.47 -24.04 -4.32
C GLY A 341 10.57 -22.84 -4.61
N THR A 342 11.16 -21.65 -4.48
CA THR A 342 10.51 -20.33 -4.60
C THR A 342 9.69 -20.18 -5.89
N LYS A 343 10.22 -20.62 -7.04
CA LYS A 343 9.52 -20.50 -8.34
C LYS A 343 8.20 -21.27 -8.37
N ARG A 344 8.16 -22.50 -7.85
CA ARG A 344 6.95 -23.35 -7.88
C ARG A 344 5.87 -22.77 -6.99
N VAL A 345 6.25 -22.37 -5.77
CA VAL A 345 5.33 -21.76 -4.81
C VAL A 345 4.77 -20.45 -5.35
N LEU A 346 5.62 -19.59 -5.92
CA LEU A 346 5.17 -18.34 -6.55
C LEU A 346 4.19 -18.60 -7.71
N SER A 347 4.46 -19.57 -8.58
CA SER A 347 3.55 -19.92 -9.68
C SER A 347 2.19 -20.44 -9.18
N TRP A 348 2.16 -21.25 -8.13
CA TRP A 348 0.90 -21.70 -7.53
C TRP A 348 0.12 -20.56 -6.90
N SER A 349 0.79 -19.69 -6.14
CA SER A 349 0.16 -18.52 -5.53
C SER A 349 -0.43 -17.58 -6.59
N LEU A 350 0.31 -17.31 -7.67
CA LEU A 350 -0.19 -16.51 -8.78
C LEU A 350 -1.38 -17.18 -9.49
N GLY A 351 -1.34 -18.50 -9.68
CA GLY A 351 -2.47 -19.23 -10.27
C GLY A 351 -3.75 -19.09 -9.44
N VAL A 352 -3.65 -19.25 -8.12
CA VAL A 352 -4.77 -19.03 -7.20
C VAL A 352 -5.24 -17.58 -7.26
N TYR A 353 -4.31 -16.64 -7.22
CA TYR A 353 -4.60 -15.21 -7.27
C TYR A 353 -5.35 -14.80 -8.54
N SER A 354 -4.93 -15.31 -9.72
CA SER A 354 -5.62 -15.07 -10.99
C SER A 354 -7.03 -15.64 -11.01
N VAL A 355 -7.26 -16.84 -10.49
CA VAL A 355 -8.60 -17.43 -10.39
C VAL A 355 -9.50 -16.59 -9.50
N VAL A 356 -9.01 -16.17 -8.33
CA VAL A 356 -9.76 -15.33 -7.40
C VAL A 356 -10.08 -13.96 -8.01
N ALA A 357 -9.12 -13.34 -8.72
CA ALA A 357 -9.33 -12.06 -9.39
C ALA A 357 -10.43 -12.15 -10.46
N ILE A 358 -10.47 -13.23 -11.26
CA ILE A 358 -11.53 -13.46 -12.26
C ILE A 358 -12.89 -13.65 -11.57
N LEU A 359 -12.95 -14.42 -10.48
CA LEU A 359 -14.18 -14.60 -9.71
C LEU A 359 -14.67 -13.28 -9.09
N ALA A 360 -13.75 -12.43 -8.63
CA ALA A 360 -14.07 -11.13 -8.04
C ALA A 360 -14.80 -10.20 -9.02
N VAL A 361 -14.44 -10.22 -10.31
CA VAL A 361 -15.16 -9.46 -11.35
C VAL A 361 -16.64 -9.84 -11.42
N GLY A 362 -16.99 -11.11 -11.15
CA GLY A 362 -18.38 -11.57 -11.11
C GLY A 362 -19.20 -11.02 -9.94
N PHE A 363 -18.57 -10.44 -8.92
CA PHE A 363 -19.25 -9.78 -7.80
C PHE A 363 -19.40 -8.27 -7.99
N ALA A 364 -18.74 -7.68 -8.99
CA ALA A 364 -18.92 -6.27 -9.29
C ALA A 364 -20.39 -6.05 -9.70
N PRO A 365 -21.12 -5.15 -9.04
CA PRO A 365 -22.47 -4.83 -9.47
C PRO A 365 -22.40 -4.35 -10.92
N LEU A 366 -23.25 -4.91 -11.79
CA LEU A 366 -23.38 -4.43 -13.15
C LEU A 366 -23.77 -2.95 -13.07
N GLU A 367 -23.06 -2.10 -13.80
CA GLU A 367 -23.57 -0.74 -14.06
C GLU A 367 -24.99 -0.90 -14.61
N LEU A 368 -25.93 -0.18 -13.99
CA LEU A 368 -27.28 -0.09 -14.53
C LEU A 368 -27.14 0.73 -15.83
N GLU A 369 -26.82 0.07 -16.95
CA GLU A 369 -26.77 0.67 -18.28
C GLU A 369 -28.11 1.35 -18.56
N ASP A 370 -28.20 2.69 -18.50
CA ASP A 370 -29.36 3.55 -18.85
C ASP A 370 -30.75 2.88 -18.71
N ASP A 371 -30.91 2.00 -17.72
CA ASP A 371 -32.12 1.23 -17.50
C ASP A 371 -32.92 2.10 -16.54
N HIS A 372 -33.30 3.26 -17.08
CA HIS A 372 -34.20 4.24 -16.50
C HIS A 372 -35.58 3.64 -16.19
N GLU A 373 -35.78 2.33 -16.36
CA GLU A 373 -36.96 1.65 -15.89
C GLU A 373 -36.74 0.88 -14.58
N ARG A 374 -35.51 0.72 -14.05
CA ARG A 374 -35.24 -0.09 -12.83
C ARG A 374 -34.87 0.74 -11.60
N TYR A 375 -35.34 1.98 -11.46
CA TYR A 375 -35.21 2.74 -10.22
C TYR A 375 -36.50 2.69 -9.38
N ASP A 376 -36.38 2.51 -8.07
CA ASP A 376 -37.48 2.80 -7.13
C ASP A 376 -37.52 4.31 -6.82
N PHE A 377 -36.35 4.95 -6.79
CA PHE A 377 -36.14 6.39 -6.59
C PHE A 377 -34.99 6.88 -7.46
N GLN A 378 -35.14 8.05 -8.10
CA GLN A 378 -34.12 8.73 -8.88
C GLN A 378 -34.06 10.19 -8.46
N TYR A 379 -32.85 10.74 -8.31
CA TYR A 379 -32.63 12.16 -8.08
C TYR A 379 -31.99 12.76 -9.32
N ASP A 380 -32.69 13.69 -9.96
CA ASP A 380 -32.18 14.42 -11.11
C ASP A 380 -31.84 15.83 -10.66
N PHE A 381 -30.58 16.24 -10.87
CA PHE A 381 -30.18 17.61 -10.58
C PHE A 381 -30.70 18.52 -11.70
N ASP A 382 -31.57 19.45 -11.33
CA ASP A 382 -32.06 20.48 -12.23
C ASP A 382 -31.15 21.71 -12.14
N GLU A 383 -30.35 21.91 -13.19
CA GLU A 383 -29.39 23.02 -13.30
C GLU A 383 -30.07 24.41 -13.33
N GLU A 384 -31.32 24.53 -13.79
CA GLU A 384 -32.03 25.81 -13.82
C GLU A 384 -32.57 26.19 -12.44
N SER A 385 -33.10 25.21 -11.70
CA SER A 385 -33.67 25.47 -10.38
C SER A 385 -32.68 25.32 -9.22
N GLY A 386 -31.50 24.75 -9.49
CA GLY A 386 -30.46 24.47 -8.49
C GLY A 386 -30.90 23.46 -7.43
N LYS A 387 -31.86 22.60 -7.77
CA LYS A 387 -32.48 21.64 -6.85
C LYS A 387 -32.43 20.24 -7.42
N TYR A 388 -32.38 19.25 -6.55
CA TYR A 388 -32.61 17.86 -6.92
C TYR A 388 -34.11 17.59 -7.02
N GLY A 389 -34.58 17.18 -8.20
CA GLY A 389 -35.90 16.61 -8.41
C GLY A 389 -35.88 15.13 -8.04
N LEU A 390 -36.76 14.71 -7.12
CA LEU A 390 -36.93 13.31 -6.77
C LEU A 390 -38.04 12.70 -7.64
N THR A 391 -37.68 11.76 -8.50
CA THR A 391 -38.60 10.95 -9.29
C THR A 391 -38.77 9.59 -8.62
N VAL A 392 -40.01 9.19 -8.33
CA VAL A 392 -40.34 7.91 -7.68
C VAL A 392 -41.25 7.13 -8.61
N LEU A 393 -40.85 5.91 -8.99
CA LEU A 393 -41.62 5.05 -9.91
C LEU A 393 -42.62 4.21 -9.10
N TYR A 394 -43.88 4.65 -9.07
CA TYR A 394 -44.94 4.04 -8.26
C TYR A 394 -45.59 2.78 -8.87
N GLU A 395 -45.43 2.53 -10.18
CA GLU A 395 -46.30 1.60 -10.93
C GLU A 395 -45.59 0.37 -11.54
N LYS A 396 -44.32 0.07 -11.19
CA LYS A 396 -43.62 -1.09 -11.78
C LYS A 396 -43.87 -2.38 -11.00
N ASP A 397 -44.24 -3.45 -11.71
CA ASP A 397 -44.47 -4.77 -11.12
C ASP A 397 -43.12 -5.36 -10.65
N GLY A 398 -42.91 -5.40 -9.33
CA GLY A 398 -41.66 -5.89 -8.71
C GLY A 398 -40.82 -4.84 -7.97
N SER A 399 -41.20 -3.56 -7.96
CA SER A 399 -40.70 -2.60 -6.96
C SER A 399 -41.09 -3.06 -5.55
N VAL A 400 -40.48 -2.52 -4.49
CA VAL A 400 -40.79 -2.87 -3.09
C VAL A 400 -42.28 -2.62 -2.82
N LYS A 401 -43.12 -3.64 -3.07
CA LYS A 401 -44.57 -3.50 -3.19
C LYS A 401 -45.14 -2.91 -1.90
N GLY A 402 -45.56 -1.65 -1.97
CA GLY A 402 -46.55 -1.05 -1.07
C GLY A 402 -46.04 -0.34 0.18
N TRP A 403 -44.73 -0.34 0.49
CA TRP A 403 -44.26 0.40 1.67
C TRP A 403 -43.97 1.88 1.36
N VAL A 404 -43.23 2.17 0.30
CA VAL A 404 -42.95 3.55 -0.15
C VAL A 404 -43.62 3.75 -1.51
N SER A 405 -44.91 4.04 -1.49
CA SER A 405 -45.66 4.45 -2.67
C SER A 405 -46.55 5.64 -2.33
N LYS A 406 -47.15 6.31 -3.32
CA LYS A 406 -48.06 7.46 -3.09
C LYS A 406 -49.19 7.14 -2.08
N SER A 407 -49.50 5.86 -1.89
CA SER A 407 -50.48 5.34 -0.94
C SER A 407 -49.91 4.31 0.04
N GLY A 408 -48.59 4.20 0.16
CA GLY A 408 -47.90 3.22 1.01
C GLY A 408 -47.69 3.74 2.43
N ASP A 409 -47.89 2.87 3.43
CA ASP A 409 -47.86 3.25 4.85
C ASP A 409 -46.51 3.79 5.33
N GLY A 410 -45.42 3.50 4.61
CA GLY A 410 -44.06 3.97 4.92
C GLY A 410 -43.63 5.22 4.17
N ASP A 411 -44.39 5.70 3.18
CA ASP A 411 -43.98 6.85 2.33
C ASP A 411 -43.83 8.13 3.14
N GLN A 412 -44.78 8.39 4.04
CA GLN A 412 -44.72 9.55 4.91
C GLN A 412 -43.56 9.46 5.91
N SER A 413 -43.40 8.32 6.59
CA SER A 413 -42.27 8.10 7.51
C SER A 413 -40.91 8.18 6.82
N PHE A 414 -40.81 7.71 5.57
CA PHE A 414 -39.61 7.84 4.76
C PHE A 414 -39.33 9.29 4.40
N ARG A 415 -40.32 10.03 3.88
CA ARG A 415 -40.17 11.47 3.57
C ARG A 415 -39.77 12.27 4.80
N ASP A 416 -40.44 12.03 5.93
CA ASP A 416 -40.18 12.75 7.18
C ASP A 416 -38.76 12.48 7.69
N ALA A 417 -38.33 11.20 7.74
CA ALA A 417 -36.96 10.85 8.12
C ALA A 417 -35.91 11.37 7.13
N PHE A 418 -36.23 11.39 5.84
CA PHE A 418 -35.35 11.89 4.79
C PHE A 418 -35.18 13.42 4.87
N PHE A 419 -36.26 14.17 5.08
CA PHE A 419 -36.19 15.62 5.29
C PHE A 419 -35.49 15.99 6.60
N GLU A 420 -35.65 15.19 7.65
CA GLU A 420 -34.90 15.37 8.90
C GLU A 420 -33.38 15.16 8.68
N PHE A 421 -32.98 14.19 7.86
CA PHE A 421 -31.57 13.93 7.53
C PHE A 421 -30.92 14.95 6.58
N MET A 422 -31.71 15.62 5.74
CA MET A 422 -31.22 16.60 4.75
C MET A 422 -31.17 18.04 5.29
N ILE A 423 -31.89 18.33 6.38
CA ILE A 423 -32.00 19.67 7.00
C ILE A 423 -31.09 19.81 8.24
N LEU A 424 -30.53 18.70 8.73
CA LEU A 424 -29.43 18.66 9.71
C LEU A 424 -28.07 18.70 9.00
#